data_AF-A0AAN8T1W4-F1
#
_entry.id   AF-A0AAN8T1W4-F1
#
_cell.length_a   1.000
_cell.length_b   1.000
_cell.length_c   1.000
_cell.angle_alpha   90.00
_cell.angle_beta   90.00
_cell.angle_gamma   90.00
#
_symmetry.space_group_name_H-M   'P 1'
#
loop_
_entity.id
_entity.type
_entity.pdbx_description
1 polymer ?
#
loop_
_entity_poly.entity_id
_entity_poly.type
_entity_poly.pdbx_seq_one_letter_code
_entity_poly.pdbx_strand_id
1 'polypeptide(L)'
;MPEGYASNLGKRTDMNEGKLIGMKSHDCHVFMETLIPIAFSHLPERIWKPITEISLFFKDLCSGKLLESSLDRMEENILVTTTKIGEDISLWFL
;
A
#
# COMPACT_ATOMS: atom_id res chain seq x y z
N MET A 1 -18.30 -8.73 -6.38
CA MET A 1 -18.11 -7.47 -5.63
C MET A 1 -18.02 -7.83 -4.14
N PRO A 2 -16.88 -7.71 -3.45
CA PRO A 2 -16.83 -8.04 -2.03
C PRO A 2 -16.99 -6.78 -1.18
N GLU A 3 -18.24 -6.39 -0.93
CA GLU A 3 -18.63 -5.28 -0.03
C GLU A 3 -18.31 -5.57 1.46
N GLY A 4 -17.86 -6.79 1.79
CA GLY A 4 -17.65 -7.23 3.17
C GLY A 4 -16.25 -6.95 3.77
N TYR A 5 -15.27 -6.58 2.95
CA TYR A 5 -13.87 -6.58 3.38
C TYR A 5 -13.48 -5.34 4.21
N ALA A 6 -14.06 -4.18 3.90
CA ALA A 6 -13.80 -2.93 4.62
C ALA A 6 -14.67 -2.75 5.88
N SER A 7 -15.67 -3.61 6.10
CA SER A 7 -16.78 -3.42 7.06
C SER A 7 -16.39 -3.31 8.54
N ASN A 8 -15.11 -3.48 8.90
CA ASN A 8 -14.68 -3.48 10.30
C ASN A 8 -13.24 -2.99 10.50
N LEU A 9 -12.67 -2.24 9.53
CA LEU A 9 -11.30 -1.74 9.66
C LEU A 9 -11.12 -0.92 10.94
N GLY A 10 -12.12 -0.09 11.29
CA GLY A 10 -12.11 0.69 12.53
C GLY A 10 -12.09 -0.12 13.84
N LYS A 11 -12.57 -1.37 13.83
CA LYS A 11 -12.45 -2.27 15.01
C LYS A 11 -11.11 -3.02 15.04
N ARG A 12 -10.37 -2.97 13.93
CA ARG A 12 -9.07 -3.60 13.73
C ARG A 12 -7.96 -2.55 13.66
N THR A 13 -8.21 -1.33 14.12
CA THR A 13 -7.22 -0.26 14.22
C THR A 13 -7.01 0.10 15.69
N ASP A 14 -5.77 -0.03 16.16
CA ASP A 14 -5.33 0.66 17.35
C ASP A 14 -5.03 2.12 16.98
N MET A 15 -5.89 3.04 17.41
CA MET A 15 -5.74 4.47 17.11
C MET A 15 -4.63 5.13 17.94
N ASN A 16 -4.23 4.54 19.08
CA ASN A 16 -3.16 5.09 19.90
C ASN A 16 -1.80 4.84 19.24
N GLU A 17 -1.61 3.67 18.65
CA GLU A 17 -0.37 3.30 17.95
C GLU A 17 -0.43 3.47 16.43
N GLY A 18 -1.60 3.77 15.87
CA GLY A 18 -1.81 3.85 14.41
C GLY A 18 -1.63 2.52 13.70
N LYS A 19 -1.88 1.39 14.39
CA LYS A 19 -1.61 0.03 13.88
C LYS A 19 -2.88 -0.71 13.51
N LEU A 20 -2.78 -1.56 12.49
CA LEU A 20 -3.81 -2.55 12.21
C LEU A 20 -3.58 -3.81 13.04
N ILE A 21 -4.57 -4.23 13.82
CA ILE A 21 -4.52 -5.36 14.73
C ILE A 21 -5.60 -6.40 14.40
N GLY A 22 -5.32 -7.67 14.68
CA GLY A 22 -6.31 -8.75 14.53
C GLY A 22 -6.75 -9.04 13.09
N MET A 23 -5.95 -8.65 12.10
CA MET A 23 -6.16 -9.02 10.69
C MET A 23 -5.58 -10.41 10.42
N LYS A 24 -6.32 -11.24 9.67
CA LYS A 24 -5.78 -12.50 9.15
C LYS A 24 -4.77 -12.21 8.05
N SER A 25 -3.82 -13.11 7.80
CA SER A 25 -2.83 -12.93 6.72
C SER A 25 -3.49 -12.64 5.37
N HIS A 26 -4.49 -13.44 4.97
CA HIS A 26 -5.27 -13.23 3.76
C HIS A 26 -5.86 -11.81 3.68
N ASP A 27 -6.44 -11.33 4.79
CA ASP A 27 -6.96 -9.98 4.88
C ASP A 27 -5.81 -8.97 4.66
N CYS A 28 -4.69 -9.11 5.36
CA CYS A 28 -3.53 -8.22 5.16
C CYS A 28 -3.07 -8.18 3.70
N HIS A 29 -3.01 -9.32 3.00
CA HIS A 29 -2.67 -9.36 1.57
C HIS A 29 -3.66 -8.55 0.72
N VAL A 30 -4.96 -8.80 0.86
CA VAL A 30 -6.00 -8.04 0.13
C VAL A 30 -5.94 -6.55 0.48
N PHE A 31 -5.61 -6.22 1.74
CA PHE A 31 -5.44 -4.83 2.16
C PHE A 31 -4.27 -4.17 1.45
N MET A 32 -3.08 -4.80 1.48
CA MET A 32 -1.87 -4.30 0.85
C MET A 32 -1.99 -4.17 -0.66
N GLU A 33 -2.62 -5.14 -1.33
CA GLU A 33 -2.73 -5.16 -2.78
C GLU A 33 -3.83 -4.24 -3.33
N THR A 34 -4.90 -4.00 -2.54
CA THR A 34 -6.14 -3.41 -3.09
C THR A 34 -6.77 -2.31 -2.25
N LEU A 35 -6.73 -2.40 -0.91
CA LEU A 35 -7.41 -1.40 -0.07
C LEU A 35 -6.53 -0.20 0.29
N ILE A 36 -5.21 -0.34 0.32
CA ILE A 36 -4.30 0.77 0.59
C ILE A 36 -4.59 2.01 -0.31
N PRO A 37 -4.72 1.88 -1.64
CA PRO A 37 -4.99 3.04 -2.50
C PRO A 37 -6.34 3.70 -2.19
N ILE A 38 -7.33 2.90 -1.80
CA ILE A 38 -8.68 3.37 -1.48
C ILE A 38 -8.69 4.08 -0.11
N ALA A 39 -8.04 3.47 0.89
CA ALA A 39 -7.97 4.01 2.25
C ALA A 39 -7.25 5.36 2.30
N PHE A 40 -6.25 5.56 1.44
CA PHE A 40 -5.46 6.78 1.36
C PHE A 40 -5.81 7.69 0.18
N SER A 41 -6.93 7.45 -0.51
CA SER A 41 -7.37 8.21 -1.69
C SER A 41 -7.62 9.71 -1.43
N HIS A 42 -7.83 10.10 -0.16
CA HIS A 42 -8.01 11.49 0.25
C HIS A 42 -6.69 12.23 0.54
N LEU A 43 -5.54 11.56 0.43
CA LEU A 43 -4.24 12.23 0.58
C LEU A 43 -3.90 13.06 -0.66
N PRO A 44 -3.03 14.07 -0.52
CA PRO A 44 -2.53 14.84 -1.67
C PRO A 44 -1.97 13.95 -2.76
N GLU A 45 -2.07 14.40 -4.01
CA GLU A 45 -1.68 13.64 -5.21
C GLU A 45 -0.27 13.02 -5.07
N ARG A 46 0.66 13.84 -4.56
CA ARG A 46 2.07 13.49 -4.33
C ARG A 46 2.28 12.30 -3.38
N ILE A 47 1.37 12.08 -2.44
CA ILE A 47 1.46 11.01 -1.43
C ILE A 47 0.65 9.78 -1.87
N TRP A 48 -0.57 9.95 -2.38
CA TRP A 48 -1.40 8.78 -2.74
C TRP A 48 -0.90 8.05 -3.99
N LYS A 49 -0.28 8.75 -4.96
CA LYS A 49 0.28 8.12 -6.17
C LYS A 49 1.36 7.09 -5.82
N PRO A 50 2.40 7.45 -5.05
CA PRO A 50 3.38 6.47 -4.59
C PRO A 50 2.79 5.33 -3.75
N ILE A 51 1.83 5.62 -2.87
CA ILE A 51 1.12 4.59 -2.10
C ILE A 51 0.40 3.57 -3.03
N THR A 52 -0.14 4.06 -4.15
CA THR A 52 -0.78 3.23 -5.16
C THR A 52 0.24 2.38 -5.92
N GLU A 53 1.39 2.96 -6.28
CA GLU A 53 2.50 2.23 -6.90
C GLU A 53 3.02 1.09 -6.01
N ILE A 54 3.12 1.32 -4.69
CA ILE A 54 3.48 0.27 -3.71
C ILE A 54 2.43 -0.86 -3.71
N SER A 55 1.15 -0.51 -3.76
CA SER A 55 0.07 -1.51 -3.75
C SER A 55 0.08 -2.36 -5.02
N LEU A 56 0.36 -1.73 -6.17
CA LEU A 56 0.54 -2.43 -7.46
C LEU A 56 1.77 -3.33 -7.45
N PHE A 57 2.88 -2.87 -6.85
CA PHE A 57 4.08 -3.68 -6.67
C PHE A 57 3.76 -4.98 -5.90
N PHE A 58 3.05 -4.90 -4.78
CA PHE A 58 2.66 -6.09 -4.02
C PHE A 58 1.70 -6.99 -4.80
N LYS A 59 0.77 -6.42 -5.55
CA LYS A 59 -0.14 -7.17 -6.41
C LYS A 59 0.60 -7.96 -7.49
N ASP A 60 1.62 -7.35 -8.10
CA ASP A 60 2.45 -8.00 -9.10
C ASP A 60 3.34 -9.07 -8.46
N LEU A 61 3.93 -8.78 -7.28
CA LEU A 61 4.73 -9.73 -6.49
C LEU A 61 3.94 -10.98 -6.08
N CYS A 62 2.69 -10.80 -5.65
CA CYS A 62 1.81 -11.89 -5.26
C CYS A 62 1.07 -12.51 -6.44
N SER A 63 1.28 -12.02 -7.66
CA SER A 63 0.73 -12.65 -8.87
C SER A 63 1.47 -13.95 -9.17
N GLY A 64 0.74 -14.98 -9.58
CA GLY A 64 1.34 -16.30 -9.90
C GLY A 64 2.24 -16.33 -11.14
N LYS A 65 2.60 -15.17 -11.72
CA LYS A 65 3.40 -15.04 -12.94
C LYS A 65 4.38 -13.87 -12.82
N LEU A 66 5.53 -14.12 -12.20
CA LEU A 66 6.66 -13.19 -12.19
C LEU A 66 7.61 -13.53 -13.34
N LEU A 67 7.78 -12.59 -14.27
CA LEU A 67 8.82 -12.65 -15.31
C LEU A 67 10.06 -11.94 -14.77
N GLU A 68 11.25 -12.49 -15.03
CA GLU A 68 12.53 -11.90 -14.61
C GLU A 68 12.69 -10.45 -15.09
N SER A 69 12.33 -10.17 -16.35
CA SER A 69 12.33 -8.80 -16.91
C SER A 69 11.31 -7.86 -16.26
N SER A 70 10.28 -8.38 -15.60
CA SER A 70 9.37 -7.57 -14.77
C SER A 70 9.97 -7.28 -13.40
N LEU A 71 10.81 -8.17 -12.86
CA LEU A 71 11.43 -8.00 -11.53
C LEU A 71 12.41 -6.82 -11.52
N ASP A 72 13.29 -6.71 -12.52
CA ASP A 72 14.25 -5.60 -12.61
C ASP A 72 13.53 -4.25 -12.64
N ARG A 73 12.45 -4.15 -13.42
CA ARG A 73 11.63 -2.94 -13.50
C ARG A 73 10.85 -2.68 -12.21
N MET A 74 10.37 -3.73 -11.54
CA MET A 74 9.69 -3.61 -10.25
C MET A 74 10.65 -3.09 -9.17
N GLU A 75 11.92 -3.55 -9.17
CA GLU A 75 12.95 -3.10 -8.25
C GLU A 75 13.31 -1.62 -8.46
N GLU A 76 13.51 -1.19 -9.70
CA GLU A 76 13.78 0.22 -10.01
C GLU A 76 12.59 1.12 -9.61
N ASN A 77 11.38 0.70 -9.94
CA ASN A 77 10.18 1.46 -9.63
C ASN A 77 9.96 1.59 -8.11
N ILE A 78 10.07 0.51 -7.34
CA ILE A 78 9.85 0.56 -5.89
C ILE A 78 10.90 1.45 -5.18
N LEU A 79 12.16 1.41 -5.64
CA LEU A 79 13.20 2.31 -5.14
C LEU A 79 12.83 3.78 -5.37
N VAL A 80 12.46 4.14 -6.60
CA VAL A 80 12.06 5.51 -6.94
C VAL A 80 10.81 5.94 -6.15
N THR A 81 9.80 5.08 -6.06
CA THR A 81 8.55 5.34 -5.33
C THR A 81 8.82 5.57 -3.84
N THR A 82 9.64 4.73 -3.21
CA THR A 82 9.95 4.85 -1.77
C THR A 82 10.81 6.08 -1.45
N THR A 83 11.78 6.43 -2.30
CA THR A 83 12.56 7.66 -2.15
C THR A 83 11.68 8.91 -2.22
N LYS A 84 10.77 9.00 -3.21
CA LYS A 84 9.85 10.14 -3.35
C LYS A 84 8.96 10.33 -2.12
N ILE A 85 8.42 9.25 -1.56
CA ILE A 85 7.61 9.32 -0.33
C ILE A 85 8.46 9.82 0.84
N GLY A 86 9.70 9.31 0.98
CA GLY A 86 10.62 9.75 2.03
C GLY A 86 10.89 11.24 1.97
N GLU A 87 11.19 11.77 0.78
CA GLU A 87 11.42 13.21 0.57
C GLU A 87 10.17 14.04 0.88
N ASP A 88 8.99 13.64 0.38
CA ASP A 88 7.74 14.37 0.60
C ASP A 88 7.31 14.38 2.08
N ILE A 89 7.55 13.29 2.80
CA ILE A 89 7.31 13.22 4.25
C ILE A 89 8.31 14.11 4.98
N SER A 90 9.60 14.07 4.62
CA SER A 90 10.64 14.93 5.21
C SER A 90 10.35 16.42 5.01
N LEU A 91 9.83 16.81 3.84
CA LEU A 91 9.43 18.18 3.53
C LEU A 91 8.19 18.65 4.33
N TRP A 92 7.40 17.74 4.89
CA TRP A 92 6.26 18.09 5.73
C TRP A 92 6.64 18.35 7.20
N PHE A 93 7.83 17.90 7.63
CA PHE A 93 8.36 18.11 8.97
C PHE A 93 9.30 19.33 9.08
N LEU A 94 9.60 20.01 7.97
CA LEU A 94 10.34 21.26 7.88
C LEU A 94 9.38 22.45 7.66
#